data_AF-A0A7J9AZR9-F1
#
_entry.id   AF-A0A7J9AZR9-F1
#
_cell.length_a   1.000
_cell.length_b   1.000
_cell.length_c   1.000
_cell.angle_alpha   90.00
_cell.angle_beta   90.00
_cell.angle_gamma   90.00
#
_symmetry.space_group_name_H-M   'P 1'
#
loop_
_entity.id
_entity.type
_entity.pdbx_description
1 polymer ?
#
loop_
_entity_poly.entity_id
_entity_poly.type
_entity_poly.pdbx_seq_one_letter_code
_entity_poly.pdbx_strand_id
1 'polypeptide(L)' 'MKLGATNAKAMMNIYNEMIKKPSSPQLLKALKCCVEAYKYASPTFEMVSSELV' A
#
# COMPACT_ATOMS: atom_id res chain seq x y z
N MET A 1 14.76 2.96 6.18
CA MET A 1 13.56 3.04 5.31
C MET A 1 12.96 1.67 4.94
N LYS A 2 13.73 0.58 5.07
CA LYS A 2 13.25 -0.82 4.96
C LYS A 2 11.95 -1.14 5.73
N LEU A 3 11.77 -0.61 6.95
CA LEU A 3 10.52 -0.78 7.72
C LEU A 3 9.31 -0.14 7.04
N GLY A 4 9.48 1.03 6.41
CA GLY A 4 8.41 1.72 5.67
C GLY A 4 7.94 0.91 4.45
N ALA A 5 8.88 0.37 3.67
CA ALA A 5 8.55 -0.51 2.54
C ALA A 5 7.85 -1.81 2.98
N THR A 6 8.33 -2.45 4.05
CA THR A 6 7.69 -3.65 4.62
C THR A 6 6.26 -3.35 5.09
N ASN A 7 6.06 -2.24 5.81
CA ASN A 7 4.75 -1.85 6.30
C ASN A 7 3.79 -1.49 5.15
N ALA A 8 4.27 -0.76 4.14
CA ALA A 8 3.51 -0.43 2.94
C ALA A 8 3.01 -1.69 2.23
N LYS A 9 3.90 -2.68 2.03
CA LYS A 9 3.55 -3.97 1.42
C LYS A 9 2.52 -4.75 2.24
N ALA A 10 2.67 -4.78 3.57
CA ALA A 10 1.73 -5.44 4.46
C ALA A 10 0.33 -4.81 4.38
N MET A 11 0.24 -3.48 4.43
CA MET A 11 -1.03 -2.76 4.32
C MET A 11 -1.70 -2.94 2.96
N MET A 12 -0.93 -2.90 1.87
CA MET A 12 -1.46 -3.20 0.53
C MET A 12 -2.09 -4.58 0.45
N ASN A 13 -1.46 -5.61 1.02
CA ASN A 13 -2.01 -6.96 1.04
C ASN A 13 -3.34 -7.02 1.80
N ILE A 14 -3.42 -6.38 2.98
CA ILE A 14 -4.66 -6.29 3.76
C ILE A 14 -5.77 -5.64 2.93
N TYR A 15 -5.50 -4.50 2.29
CA TYR A 15 -6.50 -3.82 1.46
C TYR A 15 -6.93 -4.66 0.26
N ASN A 16 -6.02 -5.38 -0.41
CA ASN A 16 -6.36 -6.28 -1.50
C ASN A 16 -7.30 -7.41 -1.05
N GLU A 17 -7.10 -7.96 0.17
CA GLU A 17 -8.03 -8.94 0.73
C GLU A 17 -9.40 -8.31 1.05
N MET A 18 -9.42 -7.10 1.63
CA MET A 18 -10.67 -6.39 1.93
C MET A 18 -11.46 -6.02 0.66
N ILE A 19 -10.78 -5.74 -0.45
CA ILE A 19 -11.39 -5.45 -1.76
C ILE A 19 -12.15 -6.66 -2.32
N LYS A 20 -11.75 -7.90 -1.98
CA LYS A 20 -12.45 -9.11 -2.47
C LYS A 20 -13.85 -9.25 -1.88
N LYS A 21 -14.08 -8.72 -0.68
CA LYS A 21 -15.37 -8.73 0.02
C LYS A 21 -15.64 -7.38 0.69
N PRO A 22 -15.91 -6.32 -0.10
CA PRO A 22 -16.11 -5.00 0.45
C PRO A 22 -17.47 -4.95 1.18
N SER A 23 -17.51 -4.31 2.34
CA SER A 23 -18.76 -4.13 3.08
C SER A 23 -19.64 -3.00 2.52
N SER A 24 -19.08 -2.10 1.70
CA SER A 24 -19.84 -1.05 0.99
C SER A 24 -19.12 -0.53 -0.27
N PRO A 25 -19.85 0.09 -1.21
CA PRO A 25 -19.25 0.74 -2.38
C PRO A 25 -18.28 1.89 -2.03
N GLN A 26 -18.59 2.65 -0.98
CA GLN A 26 -17.74 3.75 -0.50
C GLN A 26 -16.43 3.20 0.05
N LEU A 27 -16.50 2.11 0.84
CA LEU A 27 -15.30 1.45 1.34
C LEU A 27 -14.47 0.88 0.19
N LEU A 28 -15.10 0.25 -0.81
CA LEU A 28 -14.38 -0.25 -1.99
C LEU A 28 -13.62 0.87 -2.71
N LYS A 29 -14.24 2.04 -2.89
CA LYS A 29 -13.59 3.21 -3.51
C LYS A 29 -12.41 3.69 -2.67
N ALA A 30 -12.58 3.79 -1.35
CA ALA A 30 -11.51 4.21 -0.44
C ALA A 30 -10.34 3.22 -0.45
N LEU A 31 -10.60 1.92 -0.37
CA LEU A 31 -9.58 0.88 -0.40
C LEU A 31 -8.78 0.89 -1.72
N LYS A 32 -9.45 1.04 -2.86
CA LYS A 32 -8.78 1.16 -4.17
C LYS A 32 -7.87 2.38 -4.24
N CYS A 33 -8.36 3.53 -3.76
CA CYS A 33 -7.57 4.76 -3.67
C CYS A 33 -6.31 4.56 -2.81
N CYS A 34 -6.45 3.93 -1.64
CA CYS A 34 -5.31 3.61 -0.77
C CYS A 34 -4.30 2.71 -1.51
N VAL A 35 -4.76 1.64 -2.16
CA VAL A 35 -3.86 0.72 -2.91
C VAL A 35 -3.10 1.45 -4.00
N GLU A 36 -3.72 2.37 -4.74
CA GLU A 36 -3.05 3.18 -5.75
C GLU A 36 -2.00 4.13 -5.13
N ALA A 37 -2.33 4.79 -4.03
CA ALA A 37 -1.39 5.65 -3.30
C ALA A 37 -0.16 4.86 -2.81
N TYR A 38 -0.37 3.66 -2.25
CA TYR A 38 0.73 2.82 -1.82
C TYR A 38 1.57 2.29 -3.00
N LYS A 39 0.96 1.96 -4.15
CA LYS A 39 1.73 1.60 -5.37
C LYS A 39 2.64 2.73 -5.83
N TYR A 40 2.17 3.98 -5.75
CA TYR A 40 2.97 5.16 -6.11
C TYR A 40 4.09 5.44 -5.10
N ALA A 41 3.82 5.26 -3.80
CA ALA A 41 4.79 5.53 -2.73
C ALA A 41 5.78 4.38 -2.47
N SER A 42 5.44 3.13 -2.75
CA SER A 42 6.33 1.99 -2.46
C SER A 42 7.71 2.11 -3.12
N PRO A 43 7.83 2.52 -4.39
CA PRO A 43 9.13 2.73 -5.04
C PRO A 43 9.99 3.80 -4.35
N THR A 44 9.40 4.85 -3.75
CA THR A 44 10.18 5.88 -3.06
C THR A 44 10.77 5.36 -1.75
N PHE A 45 10.05 4.50 -1.02
CA PHE A 45 10.60 3.83 0.16
C PHE A 45 11.74 2.86 -0.19
N GLU A 46 11.67 2.19 -1.33
CA GLU A 46 12.72 1.28 -1.82
C GLU A 46 13.95 2.05 -2.33
N MET A 47 13.73 3.12 -3.09
CA MET A 47 14.79 3.96 -3.66
C MET A 47 15.63 4.63 -2.57
N VAL A 48 14.99 5.33 -1.62
CA VAL A 48 15.74 5.98 -0.54
C VAL A 48 16.35 4.95 0.43
N SER A 49 15.77 3.75 0.54
CA SER A 49 16.44 2.66 1.28
C SER A 49 17.69 2.12 0.57
N SER A 50 17.83 2.31 -0.75
CA SER A 50 18.97 1.86 -1.54
C SER A 50 20.07 2.91 -1.63
N GLU A 51 19.72 4.20 -1.61
CA GLU A 51 20.69 5.32 -1.58
C GLU A 51 21.33 5.57 -0.20
N LEU A 52 20.70 5.07 0.88
CA LEU A 52 21.22 5.17 2.24
C LEU A 52 22.12 3.99 2.67
N VAL A 53 22.55 3.13 1.74
CA VAL A 53 23.45 1.97 1.97
C VAL A 53 24.85 2.27 1.43
#